data_AF-A0A962V0M0-F1
#
_entry.id   AF-A0A962V0M0-F1
#
_cell.length_a   1.000
_cell.length_b   1.000
_cell.length_c   1.000
_cell.angle_alpha   90.00
_cell.angle_beta   90.00
_cell.angle_gamma   90.00
#
_symmetry.space_group_name_H-M   'P 1'
#
loop_
_entity.id
_entity.type
_entity.pdbx_description
1 polymer ?
#
loop_
_entity_poly.entity_id
_entity_poly.type
_entity_poly.pdbx_seq_one_letter_code
_entity_poly.pdbx_strand_id
1 'polypeptide(L)'
;MNKVKLAVSRRAVKAVFGSVVLILLLAMALPFAGLWLADGQAWAQNAAEPAGATNERSNFWRAVRGGTEGYTAVKGPETNVLIQNGGENWRYLRTDVIIQYGGYVILGMIGLIVIFFILFGRVKLVHGREGMTVERWSLFDRTLHWYTAILFIILALTGLSLVFGRTLLIPYIGKDAFAAFAQVAKDFHNYLGPFFAVGLVLELLKWMRHNVPRWVDVVWFFKGGGLIGRAHPSAGRMNGGEKVWYWLLFFVGLALVASGFVLDFPGYGQTRADMQLAQLVHVVGAIVLTAVALGHIYIGT
;
A
#
# COMPACT_ATOMS: atom_id res chain seq x y z
N MET A 1 -18.42 3.55 -46.30
CA MET A 1 -18.21 2.92 -44.99
C MET A 1 -18.13 4.01 -43.92
N ASN A 2 -19.19 4.15 -43.11
CA ASN A 2 -19.34 5.23 -42.13
C ASN A 2 -18.38 5.07 -40.95
N LYS A 3 -17.55 6.09 -40.71
CA LYS A 3 -16.70 6.19 -39.52
C LYS A 3 -17.56 6.66 -38.33
N VAL A 4 -17.99 5.73 -37.48
CA VAL A 4 -18.62 6.05 -36.19
C VAL A 4 -17.53 6.55 -35.25
N LYS A 5 -17.42 7.88 -35.10
CA LYS A 5 -16.63 8.50 -34.01
C LYS A 5 -17.39 8.25 -32.70
N LEU A 6 -16.90 7.32 -31.89
CA LEU A 6 -17.30 7.18 -30.49
C LEU A 6 -16.78 8.40 -29.70
N ALA A 7 -17.49 9.51 -29.80
CA ALA A 7 -17.30 10.65 -28.92
C ALA A 7 -17.82 10.26 -27.53
N VAL A 8 -16.92 9.94 -26.60
CA VAL A 8 -17.28 9.79 -25.19
C VAL A 8 -17.89 11.11 -24.74
N SER A 9 -19.20 11.12 -24.49
CA SER A 9 -19.92 12.36 -24.22
C SER A 9 -19.34 13.02 -22.97
N ARG A 10 -19.30 14.36 -22.93
CA ARG A 10 -18.91 15.10 -21.72
C ARG A 10 -19.75 14.70 -20.50
N ARG A 11 -20.96 14.16 -20.73
CA ARG A 11 -21.81 13.56 -19.68
C ARG A 11 -21.22 12.27 -19.12
N ALA A 12 -20.66 11.39 -19.95
CA ALA A 12 -20.00 10.17 -19.49
C ALA A 12 -18.74 10.46 -18.68
N VAL A 13 -17.92 11.45 -19.09
CA VAL A 13 -16.74 11.88 -18.31
C VAL A 13 -17.14 12.50 -16.97
N LYS A 14 -18.16 13.36 -16.95
CA LYS A 14 -18.71 13.94 -15.71
C LYS A 14 -19.34 12.89 -14.81
N ALA A 15 -20.01 11.89 -15.39
CA ALA A 15 -20.59 10.79 -14.64
C ALA A 15 -19.49 9.95 -13.98
N VAL A 16 -18.46 9.53 -14.72
CA VAL A 16 -17.32 8.76 -14.17
C VAL A 16 -16.60 9.55 -13.08
N PHE A 17 -16.31 10.84 -13.30
CA PHE A 17 -15.69 11.68 -12.29
C PHE A 17 -16.58 11.85 -11.05
N GLY A 18 -17.88 12.07 -11.25
CA GLY A 18 -18.86 12.13 -10.16
C GLY A 18 -18.96 10.81 -9.39
N SER A 19 -18.90 9.67 -10.07
CA SER A 19 -18.87 8.34 -9.46
C SER A 19 -17.60 8.13 -8.65
N VAL A 20 -16.43 8.53 -9.16
CA VAL A 20 -15.16 8.41 -8.43
C VAL A 20 -15.15 9.29 -7.19
N VAL A 21 -15.59 10.55 -7.30
CA VAL A 21 -15.73 11.45 -6.13
C VAL A 21 -16.73 10.91 -5.13
N LEU A 22 -17.88 10.40 -5.59
CA LEU A 22 -18.88 9.78 -4.71
C LEU A 22 -18.33 8.52 -4.04
N ILE A 23 -17.59 7.66 -4.74
CA ILE A 23 -16.94 6.48 -4.17
C ILE A 23 -15.88 6.88 -3.13
N LEU A 24 -15.08 7.93 -3.40
CA LEU A 24 -14.10 8.44 -2.45
C LEU A 24 -14.78 9.03 -1.21
N LEU A 25 -15.85 9.82 -1.40
CA LEU A 25 -16.64 10.39 -0.31
C LEU A 25 -17.35 9.28 0.48
N LEU A 26 -17.91 8.27 -0.18
CA LEU A 26 -18.54 7.12 0.48
C LEU A 26 -17.51 6.24 1.18
N ALA A 27 -16.33 6.00 0.60
CA ALA A 27 -15.25 5.27 1.27
C ALA A 27 -14.75 6.00 2.53
N MET A 28 -14.80 7.33 2.54
CA MET A 28 -14.50 8.13 3.72
C MET A 28 -15.69 8.27 4.69
N ALA A 29 -16.94 8.29 4.20
CA ALA A 29 -18.14 8.58 4.99
C ALA A 29 -18.87 7.33 5.53
N LEU A 30 -18.91 6.23 4.77
CA LEU A 30 -19.52 4.95 5.19
C LEU A 30 -18.97 4.38 6.50
N PRO A 31 -17.67 4.55 6.84
CA PRO A 31 -17.15 4.09 8.12
C PRO A 31 -17.71 4.85 9.34
N PHE A 32 -18.35 6.01 9.14
CA PHE A 32 -19.04 6.75 10.20
C PHE A 32 -20.44 6.20 10.52
N ALA A 33 -20.98 5.27 9.72
CA ALA A 33 -22.24 4.59 10.03
C ALA A 33 -22.15 3.71 11.30
N GLY A 34 -20.94 3.27 11.65
CA GLY A 34 -20.67 2.50 12.87
C GLY A 34 -20.83 3.29 14.18
N LEU A 35 -20.91 4.63 14.13
CA LEU A 35 -21.19 5.49 15.28
C LEU A 35 -22.58 5.26 15.91
N TRP A 36 -23.50 4.63 15.17
CA TRP A 36 -24.86 4.34 15.66
C TRP A 36 -25.03 2.92 16.23
N LEU A 37 -23.98 2.09 16.21
CA LEU A 37 -24.07 0.65 16.54
C LEU A 37 -23.09 0.17 17.62
N ALA A 38 -22.23 1.04 18.18
CA ALA A 38 -21.22 0.62 19.14
C ALA A 38 -21.64 0.95 20.58
N ASP A 39 -22.07 -0.06 21.33
CA ASP A 39 -22.19 -0.01 22.79
C ASP A 39 -21.13 -0.91 23.45
N GLY A 40 -20.53 -0.37 24.51
CA GLY A 40 -19.80 -1.02 25.61
C GLY A 40 -18.73 -2.08 25.33
N GLN A 41 -17.46 -1.75 25.60
CA GLN A 41 -16.67 -2.39 26.68
C GLN A 41 -15.22 -1.90 26.70
N ALA A 42 -14.83 -1.24 27.80
CA ALA A 42 -13.44 -0.93 28.13
C ALA A 42 -13.06 -1.67 29.42
N TRP A 43 -11.99 -2.46 29.36
CA TRP A 43 -11.40 -3.11 30.54
C TRP A 43 -10.05 -2.45 30.84
N ALA A 44 -9.90 -1.96 32.06
CA ALA A 44 -8.65 -1.43 32.60
C ALA A 44 -8.15 -2.36 33.71
N GLN A 45 -6.85 -2.67 33.72
CA GLN A 45 -6.19 -3.31 34.86
C GLN A 45 -4.82 -2.64 35.09
N ASN A 46 -4.62 -2.12 36.30
CA ASN A 46 -3.32 -1.76 36.87
C ASN A 46 -3.30 -2.25 38.31
N ALA A 47 -2.32 -3.07 38.66
CA ALA A 47 -1.93 -3.33 40.05
C ALA A 47 -0.40 -3.46 40.10
N ALA A 48 0.25 -2.69 40.97
CA ALA A 48 1.69 -2.67 41.18
C ALA A 48 2.10 -3.61 42.32
N GLU A 49 3.26 -4.28 42.19
CA GLU A 49 3.83 -5.16 43.23
C GLU A 49 5.01 -4.51 43.97
N PRO A 50 5.27 -4.90 45.25
CA PRO A 50 6.29 -4.28 46.09
C PRO A 50 7.71 -4.85 45.87
N ALA A 51 8.72 -4.01 46.12
CA ALA A 51 10.12 -4.27 45.85
C ALA A 51 10.84 -5.05 46.97
N GLY A 52 11.70 -6.02 46.61
CA GLY A 52 12.74 -6.54 47.52
C GLY A 52 12.91 -8.06 47.62
N ALA A 53 12.00 -8.89 47.10
CA ALA A 53 12.21 -10.33 47.06
C ALA A 53 13.18 -10.70 45.91
N THR A 54 14.12 -11.63 46.13
CA THR A 54 14.74 -12.39 45.02
C THR A 54 13.60 -13.13 44.34
N ASN A 55 13.05 -12.49 43.33
CA ASN A 55 11.75 -12.85 42.81
C ASN A 55 11.90 -14.18 42.07
N GLU A 56 11.39 -15.28 42.62
CA GLU A 56 11.31 -16.56 41.90
C GLU A 56 10.51 -16.39 40.60
N ARG A 57 9.55 -15.45 40.58
CA ARG A 57 8.91 -15.03 39.34
C ARG A 57 9.90 -14.41 38.38
N SER A 58 10.97 -13.73 38.82
CA SER A 58 12.00 -13.24 37.90
C SER A 58 12.83 -14.35 37.25
N ASN A 59 13.10 -15.46 37.97
CA ASN A 59 13.73 -16.64 37.39
C ASN A 59 12.76 -17.34 36.44
N PHE A 60 11.50 -17.52 36.84
CA PHE A 60 10.41 -18.01 36.00
C PHE A 60 10.26 -17.17 34.73
N TRP A 61 10.13 -15.84 34.84
CA TRP A 61 10.04 -14.92 33.72
C TRP A 61 11.33 -14.85 32.89
N ARG A 62 12.51 -15.16 33.46
CA ARG A 62 13.74 -15.34 32.68
C ARG A 62 13.71 -16.64 31.88
N ALA A 63 13.30 -17.76 32.49
CA ALA A 63 13.14 -19.05 31.80
C ALA A 63 12.08 -18.98 30.69
N VAL A 64 10.96 -18.31 30.97
CA VAL A 64 9.89 -18.02 30.00
C VAL A 64 10.39 -17.09 28.88
N ARG A 65 11.16 -16.03 29.19
CA ARG A 65 11.81 -15.18 28.16
C ARG A 65 12.87 -15.92 27.33
N GLY A 66 13.46 -16.98 27.90
CA GLY A 66 14.39 -17.88 27.20
C GLY A 66 13.71 -18.78 26.16
N GLY A 67 12.37 -18.74 26.04
CA GLY A 67 11.64 -19.57 25.08
C GLY A 67 11.53 -21.04 25.50
N THR A 68 11.60 -21.33 26.81
CA THR A 68 11.50 -22.70 27.32
C THR A 68 10.13 -23.29 26.97
N GLU A 69 10.12 -24.44 26.31
CA GLU A 69 8.91 -25.17 25.97
C GLU A 69 8.23 -25.75 27.23
N GLY A 70 6.94 -25.45 27.40
CA GLY A 70 6.10 -26.04 28.44
C GLY A 70 5.40 -27.32 27.99
N TYR A 71 4.62 -27.92 28.89
CA TYR A 71 3.66 -28.95 28.51
C TYR A 71 2.29 -28.32 28.23
N THR A 72 1.66 -28.74 27.15
CA THR A 72 0.27 -28.43 26.84
C THR A 72 -0.41 -29.65 26.22
N ALA A 73 -1.70 -29.85 26.50
CA ALA A 73 -2.50 -30.87 25.82
C ALA A 73 -2.90 -30.45 24.39
N VAL A 74 -2.79 -29.15 24.07
CA VAL A 74 -3.12 -28.60 22.75
C VAL A 74 -1.90 -28.74 21.84
N LYS A 75 -2.09 -29.42 20.71
CA LYS A 75 -1.04 -29.57 19.69
C LYS A 75 -1.19 -28.47 18.63
N GLY A 76 -0.09 -27.81 18.29
CA GLY A 76 -0.03 -26.81 17.23
C GLY A 76 1.27 -25.99 17.30
N PRO A 77 1.48 -25.06 16.37
CA PRO A 77 2.62 -24.15 16.41
C PRO A 77 2.62 -23.33 17.70
N GLU A 78 3.75 -23.31 18.40
CA GLU A 78 3.97 -22.50 19.61
C GLU A 78 2.95 -22.70 20.75
N THR A 79 2.17 -23.77 20.77
CA THR A 79 1.13 -23.99 21.79
C THR A 79 1.71 -24.22 23.19
N ASN A 80 2.99 -24.58 23.27
CA ASN A 80 3.80 -24.71 24.48
C ASN A 80 4.71 -23.51 24.78
N VAL A 81 4.61 -22.40 24.03
CA VAL A 81 5.50 -21.23 24.15
C VAL A 81 4.76 -20.03 24.74
N LEU A 82 5.01 -19.75 26.03
CA LEU A 82 4.31 -18.70 26.78
C LEU A 82 4.70 -17.27 26.35
N ILE A 83 5.98 -16.99 26.10
CA ILE A 83 6.46 -15.68 25.61
C ILE A 83 7.34 -15.88 24.38
N GLN A 84 7.08 -15.09 23.34
CA GLN A 84 7.95 -15.01 22.16
C GLN A 84 8.89 -13.81 22.32
N ASN A 85 10.20 -14.09 22.35
CA ASN A 85 11.23 -13.08 22.65
C ASN A 85 11.32 -11.98 21.56
N GLY A 86 11.10 -12.33 20.30
CA GLY A 86 11.21 -11.41 19.15
C GLY A 86 10.12 -10.33 19.04
N GLY A 87 9.06 -10.39 19.85
CA GLY A 87 7.92 -9.48 19.75
C GLY A 87 8.29 -8.03 20.02
N GLU A 88 9.25 -7.78 20.91
CA GLU A 88 9.74 -6.44 21.20
C GLU A 88 10.55 -5.86 20.03
N ASN A 89 11.38 -6.68 19.38
CA ASN A 89 12.11 -6.27 18.18
C ASN A 89 11.14 -5.90 17.04
N TRP A 90 10.11 -6.72 16.84
CA TRP A 90 9.06 -6.41 15.86
C TRP A 90 8.31 -5.11 16.24
N ARG A 91 7.95 -4.93 17.52
CA ARG A 91 7.26 -3.72 18.00
C ARG A 91 8.10 -2.47 17.71
N TYR A 92 9.40 -2.52 18.04
CA TYR A 92 10.36 -1.45 17.78
C TYR A 92 10.46 -1.13 16.29
N LEU A 93 10.71 -2.15 15.45
CA LEU A 93 10.80 -1.97 14.00
C LEU A 93 9.51 -1.40 13.41
N ARG A 94 8.35 -1.92 13.81
CA ARG A 94 7.06 -1.45 13.30
C ARG A 94 6.75 -0.02 13.77
N THR A 95 6.88 0.24 15.07
CA THR A 95 6.33 1.45 15.70
C THR A 95 7.31 2.60 15.65
N ASP A 96 8.55 2.33 16.04
CA ASP A 96 9.56 3.37 16.27
C ASP A 96 10.40 3.62 15.00
N VAL A 97 10.48 2.64 14.09
CA VAL A 97 11.19 2.80 12.81
C VAL A 97 10.21 3.01 11.65
N ILE A 98 9.44 1.99 11.29
CA ILE A 98 8.65 1.98 10.05
C ILE A 98 7.56 3.04 10.06
N ILE A 99 6.76 3.14 11.12
CA ILE A 99 5.70 4.16 11.18
C ILE A 99 6.32 5.56 11.13
N GLN A 100 7.36 5.83 11.93
CA GLN A 100 7.98 7.15 11.96
C GLN A 100 8.58 7.54 10.59
N TYR A 101 9.50 6.72 10.06
CA TYR A 101 10.19 7.03 8.80
C TYR A 101 9.30 6.83 7.57
N GLY A 102 8.33 5.92 7.63
CA GLY A 102 7.39 5.68 6.55
C GLY A 102 6.53 6.91 6.22
N GLY A 103 6.13 7.66 7.24
CA GLY A 103 5.46 8.95 7.05
C GLY A 103 6.35 9.94 6.28
N TYR A 104 7.64 10.01 6.63
CA TYR A 104 8.59 10.87 5.92
C TYR A 104 8.84 10.44 4.47
N VAL A 105 8.80 9.14 4.16
CA VAL A 105 8.93 8.67 2.76
C VAL A 105 7.77 9.17 1.90
N ILE A 106 6.54 9.08 2.40
CA ILE A 106 5.35 9.54 1.66
C ILE A 106 5.35 11.07 1.54
N LEU A 107 5.56 11.78 2.64
CA LEU A 107 5.64 13.26 2.65
C LEU A 107 6.81 13.76 1.80
N GLY A 108 7.94 13.06 1.84
CA GLY A 108 9.12 13.35 1.03
C GLY A 108 8.81 13.23 -0.45
N MET A 109 8.09 12.19 -0.89
CA MET A 109 7.65 12.09 -2.28
C MET A 109 6.70 13.22 -2.68
N ILE A 110 5.72 13.56 -1.84
CA ILE A 110 4.82 14.70 -2.09
C ILE A 110 5.65 15.99 -2.25
N GLY A 111 6.60 16.22 -1.35
CA GLY A 111 7.52 17.35 -1.42
C GLY A 111 8.36 17.35 -2.70
N LEU A 112 8.90 16.20 -3.11
CA LEU A 112 9.64 16.04 -4.36
C LEU A 112 8.78 16.40 -5.58
N ILE A 113 7.53 15.95 -5.61
CA ILE A 113 6.58 16.29 -6.69
C ILE A 113 6.31 17.80 -6.71
N VAL A 114 6.07 18.40 -5.54
CA VAL A 114 5.81 19.86 -5.43
C VAL A 114 7.02 20.67 -5.89
N ILE A 115 8.21 20.33 -5.42
CA ILE A 115 9.47 20.99 -5.81
C ILE A 115 9.67 20.82 -7.32
N PHE A 116 9.51 19.60 -7.84
CA PHE A 116 9.63 19.33 -9.26
C PHE A 116 8.63 20.17 -10.08
N PHE A 117 7.38 20.26 -9.66
CA PHE A 117 6.36 21.05 -10.33
C PHE A 117 6.71 22.56 -10.34
N ILE A 118 7.23 23.09 -9.24
CA ILE A 118 7.66 24.49 -9.15
C ILE A 118 8.85 24.77 -10.08
N LEU A 119 9.81 23.85 -10.15
CA LEU A 119 11.04 24.02 -10.95
C LEU A 119 10.81 23.82 -12.45
N PHE A 120 10.02 22.81 -12.84
CA PHE A 120 9.91 22.39 -14.24
C PHE A 120 8.55 22.70 -14.88
N GLY A 121 7.50 22.92 -14.07
CA GLY A 121 6.16 23.23 -14.56
C GLY A 121 5.53 22.10 -15.40
N ARG A 122 4.54 22.47 -16.21
CA ARG A 122 3.85 21.54 -17.12
C ARG A 122 4.58 21.42 -18.45
N VAL A 123 4.87 20.18 -18.87
CA VAL A 123 5.38 19.90 -20.22
C VAL A 123 4.26 20.12 -21.23
N LYS A 124 4.36 21.20 -22.02
CA LYS A 124 3.39 21.53 -23.08
C LYS A 124 3.82 20.92 -24.41
N LEU A 125 2.83 20.54 -25.22
CA LEU A 125 3.07 20.17 -26.61
C LEU A 125 3.50 21.41 -27.39
N VAL A 126 4.73 21.41 -27.91
CA VAL A 126 5.33 22.56 -28.63
C VAL A 126 4.48 22.99 -29.84
N HIS A 127 3.95 22.03 -30.59
CA HIS A 127 3.17 22.27 -31.81
C HIS A 127 1.66 22.03 -31.64
N GLY A 128 1.18 21.88 -30.40
CA GLY A 128 -0.22 21.52 -30.15
C GLY A 128 -0.57 20.09 -30.56
N ARG A 129 -1.87 19.78 -30.65
CA ARG A 129 -2.38 18.46 -31.05
C ARG A 129 -2.74 18.47 -32.53
N GLU A 130 -2.20 17.54 -33.31
CA GLU A 130 -2.50 17.40 -34.75
C GLU A 130 -3.93 16.90 -35.07
N GLY A 131 -4.68 16.43 -34.08
CA GLY A 131 -6.05 15.92 -34.26
C GLY A 131 -6.16 14.49 -34.81
N MET A 132 -5.04 13.90 -35.24
CA MET A 132 -4.92 12.46 -35.52
C MET A 132 -4.47 11.71 -34.27
N THR A 133 -5.06 10.54 -34.02
CA THR A 133 -4.71 9.69 -32.87
C THR A 133 -4.36 8.28 -33.32
N VAL A 134 -3.38 7.69 -32.67
CA VAL A 134 -3.03 6.26 -32.80
C VAL A 134 -3.41 5.53 -31.53
N GLU A 135 -3.84 4.28 -31.66
CA GLU A 135 -4.15 3.46 -30.50
C GLU A 135 -2.84 3.04 -29.81
N ARG A 136 -2.56 3.65 -28.66
CA ARG A 136 -1.45 3.23 -27.80
C ARG A 136 -1.83 2.01 -26.95
N TRP A 137 -3.05 2.01 -26.42
CA TRP A 137 -3.56 1.03 -25.46
C TRP A 137 -4.97 0.60 -25.81
N SER A 138 -5.20 -0.72 -25.80
CA SER A 138 -6.52 -1.28 -26.09
C SER A 138 -7.55 -0.89 -25.04
N LEU A 139 -8.84 -1.10 -25.33
CA LEU A 139 -9.88 -0.93 -24.30
C LEU A 139 -9.62 -1.85 -23.11
N PHE A 140 -9.24 -3.11 -23.36
CA PHE A 140 -8.91 -4.06 -22.30
C PHE A 140 -7.74 -3.59 -21.44
N ASP A 141 -6.66 -3.06 -22.03
CA ASP A 141 -5.51 -2.56 -21.26
C ASP A 141 -5.93 -1.43 -20.31
N ARG A 142 -6.78 -0.53 -20.79
CA ARG A 142 -7.29 0.59 -20.00
C ARG A 142 -8.22 0.11 -18.88
N THR A 143 -9.10 -0.84 -19.16
CA THR A 143 -10.01 -1.40 -18.15
C THR A 143 -9.24 -2.15 -17.07
N LEU A 144 -8.26 -2.98 -17.46
CA LEU A 144 -7.40 -3.71 -16.52
C LEU A 144 -6.62 -2.73 -15.63
N HIS A 145 -6.02 -1.69 -16.23
CA HIS A 145 -5.33 -0.65 -15.48
C HIS A 145 -6.23 0.03 -14.45
N TRP A 146 -7.41 0.49 -14.85
CA TRP A 146 -8.32 1.18 -13.95
C TRP A 146 -8.90 0.26 -12.87
N TYR A 147 -9.14 -1.01 -13.18
CA TYR A 147 -9.52 -2.02 -12.20
C TYR A 147 -8.47 -2.13 -11.09
N THR A 148 -7.21 -2.34 -11.47
CA THR A 148 -6.10 -2.47 -10.51
C THR A 148 -5.83 -1.17 -9.77
N ALA A 149 -5.87 -0.03 -10.46
CA ALA A 149 -5.61 1.29 -9.88
C ALA A 149 -6.66 1.70 -8.84
N ILE A 150 -7.95 1.47 -9.12
CA ILE A 150 -9.02 1.78 -8.16
C ILE A 150 -8.87 0.91 -6.90
N LEU A 151 -8.62 -0.40 -7.08
CA LEU A 151 -8.37 -1.29 -5.95
C LEU A 151 -7.13 -0.86 -5.16
N PHE A 152 -6.03 -0.53 -5.84
CA PHE A 152 -4.83 -0.02 -5.19
C PHE A 152 -5.10 1.23 -4.35
N ILE A 153 -5.87 2.20 -4.87
CA ILE A 153 -6.19 3.43 -4.14
C ILE A 153 -7.00 3.10 -2.88
N ILE A 154 -8.01 2.24 -2.98
CA ILE A 154 -8.81 1.83 -1.82
C ILE A 154 -7.91 1.13 -0.79
N LEU A 155 -7.10 0.16 -1.21
CA LEU A 155 -6.18 -0.58 -0.34
C LEU A 155 -5.11 0.32 0.28
N ALA A 156 -4.58 1.28 -0.46
CA ALA A 156 -3.60 2.24 0.05
C ALA A 156 -4.23 3.13 1.12
N LEU A 157 -5.45 3.65 0.88
CA LEU A 157 -6.14 4.49 1.87
C LEU A 157 -6.49 3.69 3.13
N THR A 158 -7.06 2.50 2.99
CA THR A 158 -7.39 1.65 4.14
C THR A 158 -6.11 1.21 4.87
N GLY A 159 -5.09 0.75 4.16
CA GLY A 159 -3.80 0.33 4.73
C GLY A 159 -3.08 1.44 5.47
N LEU A 160 -2.96 2.63 4.88
CA LEU A 160 -2.35 3.80 5.53
C LEU A 160 -3.14 4.21 6.77
N SER A 161 -4.47 4.19 6.72
CA SER A 161 -5.30 4.53 7.87
C SER A 161 -5.16 3.54 9.02
N LEU A 162 -4.94 2.25 8.74
CA LEU A 162 -4.65 1.23 9.75
C LEU A 162 -3.26 1.39 10.36
N VAL A 163 -2.26 1.76 9.57
CA VAL A 163 -0.87 1.94 10.03
C VAL A 163 -0.70 3.23 10.83
N PHE A 164 -1.23 4.35 10.33
CA PHE A 164 -1.05 5.68 10.90
C PHE A 164 -2.23 6.15 11.78
N GLY A 165 -3.30 5.38 11.86
CA GLY A 165 -4.54 5.82 12.52
C GLY A 165 -4.36 6.21 13.98
N ARG A 166 -3.47 5.54 14.72
CA ARG A 166 -3.17 5.89 16.11
C ARG A 166 -2.56 7.29 16.24
N THR A 167 -1.66 7.66 15.35
CA THR A 167 -0.93 8.93 15.41
C THR A 167 -1.66 10.07 14.70
N LEU A 168 -2.37 9.77 13.60
CA LEU A 168 -2.95 10.78 12.71
C LEU A 168 -4.47 10.87 12.74
N LEU A 169 -5.20 9.84 13.20
CA LEU A 169 -6.67 9.83 13.18
C LEU A 169 -7.26 9.93 14.58
N ILE A 170 -6.83 9.08 15.52
CA ILE A 170 -7.34 9.07 16.91
C ILE A 170 -7.33 10.45 17.58
N PRO A 171 -6.29 11.30 17.45
CA PRO A 171 -6.29 12.63 18.08
C PRO A 171 -7.41 13.56 17.60
N TYR A 172 -7.96 13.33 16.40
CA TYR A 172 -8.98 14.19 15.80
C TYR A 172 -10.40 13.63 15.90
N ILE A 173 -10.56 12.31 15.80
CA ILE A 173 -11.89 11.66 15.77
C ILE A 173 -12.20 10.86 17.04
N GLY A 174 -11.23 10.66 17.94
CA GLY A 174 -11.38 9.84 19.14
C GLY A 174 -11.21 8.34 18.88
N LYS A 175 -11.08 7.56 19.96
CA LYS A 175 -10.81 6.12 19.88
C LYS A 175 -12.00 5.33 19.34
N ASP A 176 -13.21 5.67 19.76
CA ASP A 176 -14.41 4.91 19.40
C ASP A 176 -14.77 5.08 17.91
N ALA A 177 -14.72 6.32 17.41
CA ALA A 177 -14.91 6.58 15.98
C ALA A 177 -13.81 5.93 15.13
N PHE A 178 -12.55 5.98 15.59
CA PHE A 178 -11.47 5.29 14.90
C PHE A 178 -11.64 3.77 14.91
N ALA A 179 -12.10 3.16 16.00
CA ALA A 179 -12.35 1.73 16.07
C ALA A 179 -13.42 1.30 15.05
N ALA A 180 -14.54 2.03 14.98
CA ALA A 180 -15.58 1.80 13.98
C ALA A 180 -15.03 1.96 12.54
N PHE A 181 -14.27 3.03 12.29
CA PHE A 181 -13.64 3.27 11.01
C PHE A 181 -12.66 2.14 10.63
N ALA A 182 -11.79 1.75 11.55
CA ALA A 182 -10.74 0.76 11.33
C ALA A 182 -11.31 -0.64 11.07
N GLN A 183 -12.45 -0.98 11.68
CA GLN A 183 -13.13 -2.24 11.40
C GLN A 183 -13.58 -2.30 9.94
N VAL A 184 -14.26 -1.27 9.43
CA VAL A 184 -14.67 -1.19 8.03
C VAL A 184 -13.45 -1.14 7.09
N ALA A 185 -12.45 -0.33 7.42
CA ALA A 185 -11.23 -0.22 6.61
C ALA A 185 -10.52 -1.57 6.48
N LYS A 186 -10.38 -2.32 7.57
CA LYS A 186 -9.80 -3.67 7.58
C LYS A 186 -10.62 -4.64 6.74
N ASP A 187 -11.94 -4.66 6.87
CA ASP A 187 -12.77 -5.58 6.09
C ASP A 187 -12.63 -5.30 4.59
N PHE A 188 -12.72 -4.03 4.17
CA PHE A 188 -12.46 -3.66 2.78
C PHE A 188 -11.04 -4.02 2.32
N HIS A 189 -10.03 -3.81 3.17
CA HIS A 189 -8.65 -4.12 2.85
C HIS A 189 -8.47 -5.62 2.56
N ASN A 190 -8.94 -6.47 3.47
CA ASN A 190 -8.79 -7.92 3.40
C ASN A 190 -9.62 -8.51 2.26
N TYR A 191 -10.86 -8.06 2.05
CA TYR A 191 -11.69 -8.61 0.98
C TYR A 191 -11.29 -8.14 -0.42
N LEU A 192 -10.79 -6.91 -0.57
CA LEU A 192 -10.38 -6.37 -1.87
C LEU A 192 -8.94 -6.73 -2.25
N GLY A 193 -8.10 -7.08 -1.28
CA GLY A 193 -6.71 -7.51 -1.50
C GLY A 193 -6.56 -8.64 -2.54
N PRO A 194 -7.32 -9.74 -2.44
CA PRO A 194 -7.29 -10.82 -3.43
C PRO A 194 -7.69 -10.38 -4.85
N PHE A 195 -8.65 -9.47 -4.99
CA PHE A 195 -9.04 -8.92 -6.30
C PHE A 195 -7.91 -8.06 -6.89
N PHE A 196 -7.26 -7.24 -6.06
CA PHE A 196 -6.08 -6.48 -6.48
C PHE A 196 -4.97 -7.42 -6.95
N ALA A 197 -4.72 -8.52 -6.23
CA ALA A 197 -3.72 -9.51 -6.60
C ALA A 197 -3.96 -10.09 -8.00
N VAL A 198 -5.22 -10.42 -8.34
CA VAL A 198 -5.59 -10.88 -9.69
C VAL A 198 -5.28 -9.81 -10.73
N GLY A 199 -5.70 -8.56 -10.50
CA GLY A 199 -5.42 -7.44 -11.39
C GLY A 199 -3.93 -7.23 -11.64
N LEU A 200 -3.15 -7.18 -10.55
CA LEU A 200 -1.70 -7.03 -10.61
C LEU A 200 -1.03 -8.15 -11.41
N VAL A 201 -1.35 -9.42 -11.14
CA VAL A 201 -0.75 -10.56 -11.86
C VAL A 201 -1.08 -10.50 -13.35
N LEU A 202 -2.33 -10.18 -13.71
CA LEU A 202 -2.73 -10.04 -15.11
C LEU A 202 -1.97 -8.91 -15.82
N GLU A 203 -1.76 -7.77 -15.16
CA GLU A 203 -0.97 -6.66 -15.70
C GLU A 203 0.50 -7.04 -15.90
N LEU A 204 1.10 -7.67 -14.89
CA LEU A 204 2.48 -8.13 -14.95
C LEU A 204 2.67 -9.08 -16.14
N LEU A 205 1.85 -10.13 -16.25
CA LEU A 205 1.93 -11.09 -17.35
C LEU A 205 1.70 -10.43 -18.72
N LYS A 206 0.69 -9.58 -18.85
CA LYS A 206 0.34 -8.96 -20.12
C LYS A 206 1.40 -7.98 -20.62
N TRP A 207 1.97 -7.18 -19.72
CA TRP A 207 2.88 -6.10 -20.10
C TRP A 207 4.37 -6.43 -19.95
N MET A 208 4.72 -7.62 -19.44
CA MET A 208 6.12 -8.07 -19.27
C MET A 208 6.98 -7.85 -20.51
N ARG A 209 6.50 -8.29 -21.68
CA ARG A 209 7.24 -8.20 -22.95
C ARG A 209 7.66 -6.76 -23.32
N HIS A 210 6.94 -5.76 -22.83
CA HIS A 210 7.22 -4.35 -23.10
C HIS A 210 8.16 -3.72 -22.07
N ASN A 211 8.40 -4.39 -20.95
CA ASN A 211 9.13 -3.86 -19.80
C ASN A 211 10.50 -4.50 -19.56
N VAL A 212 10.96 -5.37 -20.47
CA VAL A 212 12.33 -5.90 -20.44
C VAL A 212 13.33 -4.73 -20.57
N PRO A 213 14.28 -4.57 -19.63
CA PRO A 213 15.31 -3.55 -19.71
C PRO A 213 16.20 -3.78 -20.94
N ARG A 214 16.56 -2.70 -21.62
CA ARG A 214 17.39 -2.69 -22.83
C ARG A 214 18.42 -1.57 -22.73
N TRP A 215 19.45 -1.64 -23.58
CA TRP A 215 20.49 -0.61 -23.62
C TRP A 215 19.97 0.81 -23.87
N VAL A 216 18.88 0.95 -24.63
CA VAL A 216 18.22 2.24 -24.86
C VAL A 216 17.75 2.89 -23.56
N ASP A 217 17.35 2.11 -22.54
CA ASP A 217 16.88 2.64 -21.26
C ASP A 217 18.05 3.19 -20.44
N VAL A 218 19.22 2.54 -20.52
CA VAL A 218 20.46 3.03 -19.89
C VAL A 218 20.86 4.37 -20.50
N VAL A 219 20.84 4.48 -21.84
CA VAL A 219 21.09 5.75 -22.53
C VAL A 219 20.03 6.80 -22.19
N TRP A 220 18.78 6.39 -22.00
CA TRP A 220 17.68 7.28 -21.58
C TRP A 220 17.97 7.89 -20.20
N PHE A 221 18.47 7.09 -19.24
CA PHE A 221 18.88 7.59 -17.92
C PHE A 221 20.10 8.53 -17.99
N PHE A 222 21.12 8.20 -18.78
CA PHE A 222 22.28 9.10 -18.97
C PHE A 222 21.90 10.44 -19.61
N LYS A 223 20.81 10.48 -20.38
CA LYS A 223 20.23 11.70 -20.95
C LYS A 223 19.21 12.38 -20.02
N GLY A 224 19.15 12.00 -18.74
CA GLY A 224 18.26 12.59 -17.75
C GLY A 224 16.78 12.38 -18.04
N GLY A 225 16.43 11.31 -18.75
CA GLY A 225 15.05 10.95 -19.05
C GLY A 225 14.27 11.92 -19.95
N GLY A 226 14.97 12.87 -20.59
CA GLY A 226 14.33 13.95 -21.34
C GLY A 226 13.76 15.07 -20.46
N LEU A 227 14.05 15.03 -19.14
CA LEU A 227 13.74 16.10 -18.19
C LEU A 227 14.85 17.15 -18.13
N ILE A 228 16.08 16.74 -18.42
CA ILE A 228 17.27 17.60 -18.36
C ILE A 228 17.67 17.98 -19.80
N GLY A 229 17.62 19.29 -20.09
CA GLY A 229 17.98 19.85 -21.39
C GLY A 229 16.85 19.80 -22.43
N ARG A 230 17.22 19.85 -23.72
CA ARG A 230 16.28 19.83 -24.87
C ARG A 230 16.31 18.51 -25.65
N ALA A 231 16.93 17.47 -25.09
CA ALA A 231 17.07 16.19 -25.78
C ALA A 231 15.77 15.38 -25.69
N HIS A 232 15.42 14.70 -26.79
CA HIS A 232 14.34 13.72 -26.85
C HIS A 232 14.94 12.30 -26.89
N PRO A 233 15.36 11.73 -25.74
CA PRO A 233 15.93 10.40 -25.73
C PRO A 233 14.89 9.37 -26.21
N SER A 234 15.36 8.37 -26.97
CA SER A 234 14.51 7.29 -27.43
C SER A 234 13.91 6.53 -26.24
N ALA A 235 12.60 6.34 -26.25
CA ALA A 235 11.85 5.70 -25.17
C ALA A 235 11.16 4.39 -25.62
N GLY A 236 11.27 4.00 -26.89
CA GLY A 236 10.52 2.85 -27.41
C GLY A 236 9.02 2.91 -27.09
N ARG A 237 8.44 1.77 -26.66
CA ARG A 237 7.05 1.72 -26.18
C ARG A 237 6.91 2.18 -24.72
N MET A 238 7.85 1.78 -23.86
CA MET A 238 7.96 2.17 -22.46
C MET A 238 9.33 2.76 -22.20
N ASN A 239 9.38 3.92 -21.57
CA ASN A 239 10.63 4.57 -21.16
C ASN A 239 11.26 3.87 -19.93
N GLY A 240 12.51 4.21 -19.61
CA GLY A 240 13.25 3.61 -18.50
C GLY A 240 12.54 3.74 -17.15
N GLY A 241 11.90 4.89 -16.87
CA GLY A 241 11.14 5.12 -15.65
C GLY A 241 9.88 4.25 -15.55
N GLU A 242 9.12 4.10 -16.63
CA GLU A 242 7.95 3.21 -16.71
C GLU A 242 8.36 1.75 -16.42
N LYS A 243 9.54 1.32 -16.90
CA LYS A 243 10.08 -0.02 -16.64
C LYS A 243 10.52 -0.20 -15.19
N VAL A 244 11.15 0.81 -14.59
CA VAL A 244 11.49 0.78 -13.16
C VAL A 244 10.22 0.61 -12.31
N TRP A 245 9.15 1.35 -12.64
CA TRP A 245 7.84 1.18 -11.99
C TRP A 245 7.29 -0.24 -12.17
N TYR A 246 7.32 -0.78 -13.39
CA TYR A 246 6.90 -2.16 -13.65
C TYR A 246 7.65 -3.18 -12.80
N TRP A 247 8.98 -3.09 -12.71
CA TRP A 247 9.78 -4.05 -11.94
C TRP A 247 9.63 -3.86 -10.43
N LEU A 248 9.36 -2.64 -9.96
CA LEU A 248 8.98 -2.39 -8.57
C LEU A 248 7.66 -3.09 -8.25
N LEU A 249 6.64 -2.95 -9.10
CA LEU A 249 5.38 -3.70 -8.96
C LEU A 249 5.59 -5.21 -9.03
N PHE A 250 6.49 -5.69 -9.90
CA PHE A 250 6.78 -7.11 -10.00
C PHE A 250 7.37 -7.68 -8.71
N PHE A 251 8.44 -7.08 -8.17
CA PHE A 251 9.10 -7.65 -6.98
C PHE A 251 8.40 -7.23 -5.68
N VAL A 252 8.19 -5.93 -5.48
CA VAL A 252 7.61 -5.40 -4.24
C VAL A 252 6.10 -5.62 -4.20
N GLY A 253 5.41 -5.47 -5.33
CA GLY A 253 3.96 -5.72 -5.40
C GLY A 253 3.62 -7.20 -5.16
N LEU A 254 4.36 -8.15 -5.74
CA LEU A 254 4.15 -9.57 -5.45
C LEU A 254 4.54 -9.92 -4.00
N ALA A 255 5.59 -9.34 -3.44
CA ALA A 255 5.93 -9.53 -2.03
C ALA A 255 4.86 -8.95 -1.08
N LEU A 256 4.25 -7.82 -1.43
CA LEU A 256 3.13 -7.23 -0.69
C LEU A 256 1.91 -8.14 -0.74
N VAL A 257 1.57 -8.66 -1.92
CA VAL A 257 0.45 -9.59 -2.08
C VAL A 257 0.68 -10.88 -1.28
N ALA A 258 1.86 -11.50 -1.43
CA ALA A 258 2.21 -12.74 -0.74
C ALA A 258 2.16 -12.57 0.78
N SER A 259 2.74 -11.48 1.30
CA SER A 259 2.68 -11.18 2.73
C SER A 259 1.25 -10.84 3.19
N GLY A 260 0.43 -10.20 2.36
CA GLY A 260 -0.99 -9.96 2.64
C GLY A 260 -1.78 -11.26 2.81
N PHE A 261 -1.59 -12.24 1.92
CA PHE A 261 -2.20 -13.57 2.06
C PHE A 261 -1.76 -14.29 3.34
N VAL A 262 -0.49 -14.17 3.74
CA VAL A 262 -0.04 -14.74 5.03
C VAL A 262 -0.78 -14.09 6.21
N LEU A 263 -1.00 -12.77 6.15
CA LEU A 263 -1.67 -12.01 7.21
C LEU A 263 -3.19 -12.28 7.28
N ASP A 264 -3.84 -12.44 6.13
CA ASP A 264 -5.30 -12.67 6.04
C ASP A 264 -5.70 -14.07 6.48
N PHE A 265 -4.80 -15.05 6.34
CA PHE A 265 -5.09 -16.45 6.59
C PHE A 265 -4.19 -17.06 7.68
N PRO A 266 -4.27 -16.57 8.94
CA PRO A 266 -3.59 -17.20 10.06
C PRO A 266 -4.28 -18.54 10.36
N GLY A 267 -3.57 -19.65 10.24
CA GLY A 267 -4.16 -20.99 10.49
C GLY A 267 -3.57 -22.13 9.68
N TYR A 268 -2.63 -21.84 8.79
CA TYR A 268 -1.90 -22.81 7.97
C TYR A 268 -0.54 -23.20 8.59
N GLY A 269 -0.44 -23.16 9.92
CA GLY A 269 0.77 -23.53 10.65
C GLY A 269 1.79 -22.39 10.83
N GLN A 270 1.43 -21.15 10.46
CA GLN A 270 2.31 -20.00 10.66
C GLN A 270 2.59 -19.75 12.14
N THR A 271 3.84 -19.43 12.46
CA THR A 271 4.26 -18.97 13.78
C THR A 271 4.04 -17.46 13.93
N ARG A 272 4.13 -16.94 15.15
CA ARG A 272 4.16 -15.49 15.41
C ARG A 272 5.29 -14.80 14.66
N ALA A 273 6.44 -15.45 14.51
CA ALA A 273 7.57 -14.90 13.76
C ALA A 273 7.24 -14.74 12.26
N ASP A 274 6.55 -15.70 11.66
CA ASP A 274 6.11 -15.61 10.27
C ASP A 274 5.12 -14.45 10.07
N MET A 275 4.16 -14.30 10.99
CA MET A 275 3.19 -13.21 10.96
C MET A 275 3.88 -11.84 11.15
N GLN A 276 4.86 -11.74 12.05
CA GLN A 276 5.64 -10.53 12.26
C GLN A 276 6.45 -10.16 11.00
N LEU A 277 7.13 -11.13 10.38
CA LEU A 277 7.90 -10.91 9.16
C LEU A 277 6.99 -10.50 7.99
N ALA A 278 5.89 -11.22 7.78
CA ALA A 278 4.89 -10.87 6.78
C ALA A 278 4.39 -9.44 7.00
N GLN A 279 4.09 -9.06 8.25
CA GLN A 279 3.66 -7.71 8.57
C GLN A 279 4.71 -6.66 8.21
N LEU A 280 5.99 -6.89 8.51
CA LEU A 280 7.08 -5.97 8.18
C LEU A 280 7.26 -5.82 6.66
N VAL A 281 7.28 -6.93 5.93
CA VAL A 281 7.37 -6.95 4.46
C VAL A 281 6.19 -6.20 3.86
N HIS A 282 4.98 -6.46 4.35
CA HIS A 282 3.75 -5.86 3.85
C HIS A 282 3.75 -4.35 4.02
N VAL A 283 4.03 -3.85 5.23
CA VAL A 283 3.99 -2.41 5.51
C VAL A 283 5.11 -1.64 4.80
N VAL A 284 6.33 -2.19 4.73
CA VAL A 284 7.45 -1.55 4.01
C VAL A 284 7.15 -1.49 2.52
N GLY A 285 6.68 -2.60 1.95
CA GLY A 285 6.27 -2.65 0.55
C GLY A 285 5.14 -1.67 0.25
N ALA A 286 4.15 -1.57 1.13
CA ALA A 286 3.00 -0.67 0.97
C ALA A 286 3.46 0.79 0.96
N ILE A 287 4.31 1.21 1.92
CA ILE A 287 4.84 2.57 1.98
C ILE A 287 5.62 2.92 0.70
N VAL A 288 6.52 2.03 0.26
CA VAL A 288 7.34 2.25 -0.95
C VAL A 288 6.44 2.37 -2.19
N LEU A 289 5.50 1.44 -2.37
CA LEU A 289 4.61 1.44 -3.52
C LEU A 289 3.66 2.64 -3.50
N THR A 290 3.12 3.02 -2.34
CA THR A 290 2.29 4.22 -2.24
C THR A 290 3.07 5.48 -2.59
N ALA A 291 4.30 5.63 -2.07
CA ALA A 291 5.14 6.78 -2.43
C ALA A 291 5.40 6.81 -3.95
N VAL A 292 5.92 5.73 -4.54
CA VAL A 292 6.23 5.72 -5.98
C VAL A 292 4.96 5.86 -6.84
N ALA A 293 3.81 5.34 -6.39
CA ALA A 293 2.53 5.52 -7.08
C ALA A 293 2.11 7.00 -7.17
N LEU A 294 2.41 7.82 -6.16
CA LEU A 294 2.17 9.28 -6.25
C LEU A 294 2.95 9.91 -7.41
N GLY A 295 4.22 9.50 -7.58
CA GLY A 295 5.04 9.93 -8.71
C GLY A 295 4.50 9.42 -10.05
N HIS A 296 4.04 8.17 -10.11
CA HIS A 296 3.40 7.59 -11.29
C HIS A 296 2.14 8.36 -11.69
N ILE A 297 1.27 8.68 -10.72
CA ILE A 297 0.05 9.47 -10.93
C ILE A 297 0.42 10.87 -11.46
N TYR A 298 1.41 11.53 -10.86
CA TYR A 298 1.85 12.85 -11.29
C TYR A 298 2.35 12.86 -12.74
N ILE A 299 3.18 11.89 -13.14
CA ILE A 299 3.68 11.81 -14.52
C ILE A 299 2.56 11.44 -15.51
N GLY A 300 1.52 10.75 -15.04
CA GLY A 300 0.35 10.39 -15.84
C GLY A 300 -0.65 11.52 -16.09
N THR A 301 -0.55 12.64 -15.37
CA THR A 301 -1.46 13.81 -15.48
C THR A 301 -0.88 14.96 -16.30
#